data_AF-V4A449-F1
#
_entry.id   AF-V4A449-F1
#
_cell.length_a   1.000
_cell.length_b   1.000
_cell.length_c   1.000
_cell.angle_alpha   90.00
_cell.angle_beta   90.00
_cell.angle_gamma   90.00
#
_symmetry.space_group_name_H-M   'P 1'
#
loop_
_entity.id
_entity.type
_entity.pdbx_description
1 polymer ?
#
loop_
_entity_poly.entity_id
_entity_poly.type
_entity_poly.pdbx_seq_one_letter_code
_entity_poly.pdbx_strand_id
1 'polypeptide(L)'
;RAIFRWITCKDLNKLDICEPVNPESPLGLLRGIKYGTETYHDLFKRLCSFAGLYCEVIQGYSKGAGYKPGMKLEDEKFRNSWTAVSIDGSWCFVNCNWGARHVKGNNSSNKENKNQYFYACDEFYFITNPEDHIFQHFPDDSRWQLLECPISLTEFISLPIVKSSFFNYGLKFIMH
;
A
#
# COMPACT_ATOMS: atom_id res chain seq x y z
N ARG A 1 -4.96 -9.26 9.54
CA ARG A 1 -5.94 -9.16 8.44
C ARG A 1 -7.11 -8.21 8.73
N ALA A 2 -7.78 -8.32 9.90
CA ALA A 2 -8.93 -7.46 10.23
C ALA A 2 -8.63 -5.95 10.15
N ILE A 3 -7.49 -5.51 10.72
CA ILE A 3 -7.03 -4.11 10.64
C ILE A 3 -6.89 -3.65 9.18
N PHE A 4 -6.16 -4.41 8.35
CA PHE A 4 -5.96 -4.10 6.93
C PHE A 4 -7.30 -3.92 6.19
N ARG A 5 -8.21 -4.91 6.28
CA ARG A 5 -9.53 -4.82 5.64
C ARG A 5 -10.36 -3.66 6.18
N TRP A 6 -10.32 -3.42 7.49
CA TRP A 6 -11.05 -2.32 8.10
C TRP A 6 -10.57 -0.98 7.55
N ILE A 7 -9.26 -0.80 7.30
CA ILE A 7 -8.73 0.42 6.68
C ILE A 7 -9.12 0.49 5.20
N THR A 8 -8.82 -0.54 4.41
CA THR A 8 -8.94 -0.51 2.94
C THR A 8 -10.37 -0.47 2.42
N CYS A 9 -11.35 -0.89 3.24
CA CYS A 9 -12.77 -0.82 2.88
C CYS A 9 -13.45 0.51 3.28
N LYS A 10 -12.76 1.45 3.93
CA LYS A 10 -13.38 2.72 4.35
C LYS A 10 -13.39 3.71 3.19
N ASP A 11 -14.59 4.17 2.84
CA ASP A 11 -14.76 5.23 1.87
C ASP A 11 -14.54 6.60 2.54
N LEU A 12 -13.31 7.11 2.46
CA LEU A 12 -12.96 8.42 3.02
C LEU A 12 -13.75 9.58 2.40
N ASN A 13 -14.23 9.44 1.16
CA ASN A 13 -15.01 10.49 0.50
C ASN A 13 -16.41 10.62 1.11
N LYS A 14 -16.96 9.53 1.66
CA LYS A 14 -18.26 9.51 2.33
C LYS A 14 -18.19 9.72 3.83
N LEU A 15 -16.98 9.75 4.38
CA LEU A 15 -16.76 9.93 5.81
C LEU A 15 -16.93 11.41 6.14
N ASP A 16 -18.06 11.78 6.73
CA ASP A 16 -18.26 13.12 7.28
C ASP A 16 -17.94 13.11 8.77
N ILE A 17 -16.92 13.87 9.17
CA ILE A 17 -16.45 13.95 10.56
C ILE A 17 -16.59 15.40 10.98
N CYS A 18 -17.78 15.77 11.47
CA CYS A 18 -18.12 17.15 11.83
C CYS A 18 -17.76 17.52 13.29
N GLU A 19 -17.51 16.54 14.16
CA GLU A 19 -17.28 16.79 15.59
C GLU A 19 -15.80 16.98 15.96
N PRO A 20 -15.49 17.62 17.09
CA PRO A 20 -14.12 17.63 17.63
C PRO A 20 -13.71 16.22 18.04
N VAL A 21 -12.93 15.58 17.17
CA VAL A 21 -12.39 14.24 17.41
C VAL A 21 -10.96 14.36 17.93
N ASN A 22 -10.61 13.54 18.93
CA ASN A 22 -9.24 13.39 19.37
C ASN A 22 -8.34 13.00 18.16
N PRO A 23 -7.31 13.81 17.79
CA PRO A 23 -6.44 13.53 16.66
C PRO A 23 -5.77 12.14 16.72
N GLU A 24 -5.48 11.66 17.92
CA GLU A 24 -4.80 10.38 18.16
C GLU A 24 -5.75 9.16 18.07
N SER A 25 -7.06 9.38 18.00
CA SER A 25 -8.02 8.31 17.82
C SER A 25 -8.03 7.79 16.37
N PRO A 26 -8.47 6.55 16.10
CA PRO A 26 -8.59 6.05 14.74
C PRO A 26 -9.46 6.92 13.82
N LEU A 27 -10.49 7.58 14.37
CA LEU A 27 -11.33 8.51 13.62
C LEU A 27 -10.61 9.85 13.32
N GLY A 28 -9.79 10.33 14.27
CA GLY A 28 -8.93 11.49 14.07
C GLY A 28 -7.88 11.26 12.98
N LEU A 29 -7.25 10.09 12.96
CA LEU A 29 -6.31 9.68 11.93
C LEU A 29 -6.97 9.51 10.55
N LEU A 30 -8.15 8.88 10.49
CA LEU A 30 -8.94 8.80 9.23
C LEU A 30 -9.29 10.19 8.69
N ARG A 31 -9.63 11.13 9.58
CA ARG A 31 -9.83 12.54 9.23
C ARG A 31 -8.53 13.14 8.68
N GLY A 32 -7.40 12.89 9.34
CA GLY A 32 -6.09 13.33 8.88
C GLY A 32 -5.75 12.84 7.47
N ILE A 33 -6.04 11.56 7.16
CA ILE A 33 -5.82 11.00 5.81
C ILE A 33 -6.70 11.71 4.78
N LYS A 34 -7.97 11.98 5.11
CA LYS A 34 -8.88 12.72 4.21
C LYS A 34 -8.35 14.12 3.86
N TYR A 35 -7.69 14.79 4.80
CA TYR A 35 -7.15 16.13 4.61
C TYR A 35 -5.63 16.17 4.32
N GLY A 36 -4.99 15.01 4.15
CA GLY A 36 -3.58 14.90 3.75
C GLY A 36 -2.56 15.20 4.85
N THR A 37 -2.95 15.17 6.13
CA THR A 37 -2.01 15.34 7.26
C THR A 37 -1.49 14.03 7.83
N GLU A 38 -2.14 12.91 7.50
CA GLU A 38 -1.80 11.56 7.95
C GLU A 38 -1.80 10.60 6.76
N THR A 39 -1.12 9.46 6.90
CA THR A 39 -1.15 8.42 5.87
C THR A 39 -1.89 7.17 6.34
N TYR A 40 -2.31 6.34 5.39
CA TYR A 40 -2.83 5.00 5.69
C TYR A 40 -1.82 4.13 6.46
N HIS A 41 -0.51 4.40 6.30
CA HIS A 41 0.57 3.69 6.97
C HIS A 41 0.68 4.07 8.44
N ASP A 42 0.53 5.35 8.76
CA ASP A 42 0.51 5.85 10.14
C ASP A 42 -0.69 5.30 10.91
N LEU A 43 -1.87 5.32 10.29
CA LEU A 43 -3.07 4.69 10.85
C LEU A 43 -2.87 3.19 11.07
N PHE A 44 -2.30 2.47 10.10
CA PHE A 44 -2.04 1.04 10.23
C PHE A 44 -1.06 0.75 11.38
N LYS A 45 0.07 1.47 11.44
CA LYS A 45 1.06 1.32 12.52
C LYS A 45 0.44 1.62 13.89
N ARG A 46 -0.38 2.67 14.01
CA ARG A 46 -1.08 2.98 15.27
C ARG A 46 -2.04 1.86 15.67
N LEU A 47 -2.87 1.36 14.76
CA LEU A 47 -3.79 0.27 15.05
C LEU A 47 -3.06 -1.04 15.41
N CYS A 48 -1.94 -1.32 14.76
CA CYS A 48 -1.06 -2.43 15.15
C CYS A 48 -0.57 -2.26 16.59
N SER A 49 -0.13 -1.06 16.99
CA SER A 49 0.33 -0.82 18.36
C SER A 49 -0.75 -1.10 19.42
N PHE A 50 -2.01 -0.72 19.16
CA PHE A 50 -3.14 -1.05 20.05
C PHE A 50 -3.45 -2.55 20.09
N ALA A 51 -3.15 -3.28 19.03
CA ALA A 51 -3.29 -4.73 18.96
C ALA A 51 -2.06 -5.49 19.50
N GLY A 52 -1.05 -4.80 20.02
CA GLY A 52 0.19 -5.42 20.51
C GLY A 52 1.11 -5.95 19.40
N LEU A 53 0.98 -5.44 18.18
CA LEU A 53 1.78 -5.84 17.02
C LEU A 53 2.89 -4.82 16.74
N TYR A 54 4.11 -5.31 16.54
CA TYR A 54 5.21 -4.48 16.03
C TYR A 54 4.98 -4.16 14.56
N CYS A 55 5.01 -2.88 14.22
CA CYS A 55 4.83 -2.41 12.85
C CYS A 55 5.79 -1.26 12.57
N GLU A 56 6.45 -1.30 11.42
CA GLU A 56 7.33 -0.25 10.94
C GLU A 56 6.83 0.37 9.65
N VAL A 57 7.04 1.69 9.53
CA VAL A 57 6.83 2.43 8.29
C VAL A 57 8.16 2.49 7.57
N ILE A 58 8.19 1.96 6.35
CA ILE A 58 9.37 1.87 5.51
C ILE A 58 9.30 2.99 4.48
N GLN A 59 10.41 3.69 4.31
CA GLN A 59 10.57 4.74 3.32
C GLN A 59 11.39 4.21 2.13
N GLY A 60 11.07 4.70 0.93
CA GLY A 60 11.81 4.33 -0.26
C GLY A 60 11.17 4.87 -1.54
N TYR A 61 11.33 4.11 -2.61
CA TYR A 61 10.83 4.43 -3.94
C TYR A 61 9.78 3.41 -4.38
N SER A 62 8.87 3.84 -5.26
CA SER A 62 7.94 2.91 -5.90
C SER A 62 7.77 3.16 -7.39
N LYS A 63 7.58 2.07 -8.14
CA LYS A 63 7.20 2.10 -9.56
C LYS A 63 5.68 2.31 -9.70
N GLY A 64 5.21 3.41 -9.12
CA GLY A 64 3.80 3.78 -9.04
C GLY A 64 3.28 4.50 -10.28
N ALA A 65 2.27 5.35 -10.07
CA ALA A 65 1.68 6.15 -11.14
C ALA A 65 2.73 7.05 -11.82
N GLY A 66 2.77 7.04 -13.16
CA GLY A 66 3.67 7.87 -13.94
C GLY A 66 5.09 7.32 -14.13
N TYR A 67 5.48 6.25 -13.44
CA TYR A 67 6.75 5.57 -13.70
C TYR A 67 6.72 4.83 -15.05
N LYS A 68 7.81 4.93 -15.81
CA LYS A 68 8.04 4.20 -17.07
C LYS A 68 9.37 3.44 -16.98
N PRO A 69 9.51 2.27 -17.64
CA PRO A 69 10.74 1.50 -17.56
C PRO A 69 11.94 2.33 -18.02
N GLY A 70 13.06 2.21 -17.30
CA GLY A 70 14.27 2.99 -17.57
C GLY A 70 14.26 4.42 -17.04
N MET A 71 13.16 4.90 -16.45
CA MET A 71 13.20 6.15 -15.69
C MET A 71 14.06 5.99 -14.45
N LYS A 72 14.88 7.01 -14.19
CA LYS A 72 15.63 7.12 -12.95
C LYS A 72 14.69 7.44 -11.79
N LEU A 73 15.02 6.91 -10.62
CA LEU A 73 14.28 7.12 -9.37
C LEU A 73 14.86 8.26 -8.51
N GLU A 74 15.71 9.10 -9.10
CA GLU A 74 16.33 10.26 -8.44
C GLU A 74 15.33 11.41 -8.18
N ASP A 75 14.11 11.30 -8.71
CA ASP A 75 13.06 12.31 -8.61
C ASP A 75 12.18 12.04 -7.37
N GLU A 76 11.99 13.09 -6.55
CA GLU A 76 11.12 13.09 -5.37
C GLU A 76 9.70 12.59 -5.68
N LYS A 77 9.21 12.71 -6.92
CA LYS A 77 7.88 12.23 -7.32
C LYS A 77 7.67 10.72 -7.15
N PHE A 78 8.74 9.93 -7.05
CA PHE A 78 8.66 8.48 -6.87
C PHE A 78 8.89 8.03 -5.42
N ARG A 79 9.14 8.98 -4.52
CA ARG A 79 9.21 8.71 -3.08
C ARG A 79 7.87 8.19 -2.59
N ASN A 80 7.93 7.16 -1.75
CA ASN A 80 6.76 6.52 -1.22
C ASN A 80 7.08 5.85 0.12
N SER A 81 6.03 5.41 0.80
CA SER A 81 6.14 4.61 2.02
C SER A 81 5.19 3.43 2.00
N TRP A 82 5.50 2.43 2.82
CA TRP A 82 4.64 1.28 3.09
C TRP A 82 4.92 0.76 4.50
N THR A 83 4.26 -0.32 4.92
CA THR A 83 4.47 -0.89 6.26
C THR A 83 4.98 -2.33 6.21
N ALA A 84 5.74 -2.71 7.23
CA ALA A 84 6.00 -4.10 7.58
C ALA A 84 5.52 -4.38 9.00
N VAL A 85 4.89 -5.53 9.21
CA VAL A 85 4.39 -5.97 10.52
C VAL A 85 5.09 -7.26 10.92
N SER A 86 5.45 -7.40 12.20
CA SER A 86 6.02 -8.64 12.72
C SER A 86 4.89 -9.60 13.11
N ILE A 87 4.90 -10.79 12.52
CA ILE A 87 3.95 -11.88 12.77
C ILE A 87 4.76 -13.15 12.99
N ASP A 88 4.55 -13.83 14.12
CA ASP A 88 5.20 -15.11 14.46
C ASP A 88 6.73 -15.08 14.27
N GLY A 89 7.37 -13.97 14.65
CA GLY A 89 8.82 -13.78 14.58
C GLY A 89 9.37 -13.38 13.21
N SER A 90 8.52 -13.18 12.20
CA SER A 90 8.91 -12.78 10.84
C SER A 90 8.28 -11.45 10.44
N TRP A 91 8.99 -10.65 9.65
CA TRP A 91 8.46 -9.40 9.09
C TRP A 91 7.69 -9.68 7.80
N CYS A 92 6.52 -9.06 7.65
CA CYS A 92 5.66 -9.22 6.48
C CYS A 92 5.19 -7.85 5.97
N PHE A 93 5.22 -7.65 4.65
CA PHE A 93 4.76 -6.41 4.05
C PHE A 93 3.23 -6.27 4.11
N VAL A 94 2.77 -5.07 4.45
CA VAL A 94 1.38 -4.65 4.32
C VAL A 94 1.37 -3.25 3.70
N ASN A 95 0.62 -3.06 2.62
CA ASN A 95 0.48 -1.75 1.99
C ASN A 95 -1.00 -1.34 1.91
N CYS A 96 -1.46 -0.59 2.93
CA CYS A 96 -2.85 -0.14 3.00
C CYS A 96 -3.21 0.87 1.90
N ASN A 97 -2.27 1.74 1.51
CA ASN A 97 -2.52 2.75 0.49
C ASN A 97 -2.78 2.11 -0.88
N TRP A 98 -1.97 1.12 -1.27
CA TRP A 98 -2.14 0.41 -2.55
C TRP A 98 -3.23 -0.67 -2.47
N GLY A 99 -3.49 -1.22 -1.28
CA GLY A 99 -4.61 -2.13 -1.01
C GLY A 99 -5.99 -1.46 -1.04
N ALA A 100 -6.07 -0.16 -0.77
CA ALA A 100 -7.29 0.65 -0.86
C ALA A 100 -7.57 1.06 -2.31
N ARG A 101 -7.93 0.09 -3.16
CA ARG A 101 -8.19 0.36 -4.58
C ARG A 101 -9.59 0.94 -4.79
N HIS A 102 -9.66 2.08 -5.48
CA HIS A 102 -10.89 2.61 -6.04
C HIS A 102 -11.24 1.87 -7.35
N VAL A 103 -12.20 0.96 -7.31
CA VAL A 103 -12.76 0.35 -8.53
C VAL A 103 -13.91 1.22 -9.01
N LYS A 104 -13.82 1.80 -10.21
CA LYS A 104 -14.99 2.40 -10.86
C LYS A 104 -16.00 1.29 -11.15
N GLY A 105 -17.18 1.36 -10.55
CA GLY A 105 -18.28 0.50 -10.92
C GLY A 105 -18.78 0.86 -12.31
N ASN A 106 -18.62 -0.04 -13.27
CA ASN A 106 -19.38 0.01 -14.52
C ASN A 106 -20.76 -0.61 -14.27
N ASN A 107 -21.64 0.10 -13.56
CA ASN A 107 -23.06 -0.22 -13.62
C ASN A 107 -23.60 0.30 -14.96
N SER A 108 -23.50 -0.54 -15.99
CA SER A 108 -23.94 -0.29 -17.38
C SER A 108 -25.46 -0.06 -17.51
N SER A 109 -26.23 -0.19 -16.43
CA SER A 109 -27.69 -0.05 -16.42
C SER A 109 -28.19 1.35 -16.01
N ASN A 110 -27.40 2.19 -15.32
CA ASN A 110 -27.85 3.53 -14.90
C ASN A 110 -26.82 4.61 -15.28
N LYS A 111 -27.12 5.36 -16.36
CA LYS A 111 -26.26 6.45 -16.88
C LYS A 111 -26.03 7.61 -15.89
N GLU A 112 -26.74 7.65 -14.76
CA GLU A 112 -26.63 8.69 -13.73
C GLU A 112 -25.55 8.41 -12.66
N ASN A 113 -24.99 7.18 -12.59
CA ASN A 113 -24.05 6.78 -11.52
C ASN A 113 -22.64 6.44 -12.04
N LYS A 114 -22.10 7.21 -13.00
CA LYS A 114 -20.74 7.00 -13.56
C LYS A 114 -19.57 7.24 -12.58
N ASN A 115 -19.84 7.73 -11.37
CA ASN A 115 -18.83 8.07 -10.36
C ASN A 115 -18.86 7.18 -9.11
N GLN A 116 -19.56 6.04 -9.13
CA GLN A 116 -19.56 5.14 -7.98
C GLN A 116 -18.23 4.36 -7.92
N TYR A 117 -17.29 4.83 -7.11
CA TYR A 117 -16.09 4.08 -6.76
C TYR A 117 -16.46 3.08 -5.65
N PHE A 118 -16.26 1.79 -5.93
CA PHE A 118 -16.28 0.73 -4.94
C PHE A 118 -14.87 0.56 -4.40
N TYR A 119 -14.70 0.63 -3.08
CA TYR A 119 -13.45 0.23 -2.45
C TYR A 119 -13.38 -1.29 -2.50
N ALA A 120 -12.58 -1.82 -3.42
CA ALA A 120 -12.25 -3.22 -3.46
C ALA A 120 -10.88 -3.39 -2.79
N CYS A 121 -10.86 -4.08 -1.66
CA CYS A 121 -9.63 -4.43 -0.98
C CYS A 121 -8.79 -5.35 -1.88
N ASP A 122 -7.61 -4.89 -2.32
CA ASP A 122 -6.67 -5.69 -3.09
C ASP A 122 -5.77 -6.48 -2.13
N GLU A 123 -6.10 -7.77 -1.93
CA GLU A 123 -5.43 -8.66 -0.98
C GLU A 123 -3.96 -8.95 -1.34
N PHE A 124 -3.51 -8.66 -2.57
CA PHE A 124 -2.10 -8.75 -2.93
C PHE A 124 -1.21 -7.95 -1.96
N TYR A 125 -1.69 -6.80 -1.48
CA TYR A 125 -0.96 -5.91 -0.58
C TYR A 125 -1.06 -6.29 0.90
N PHE A 126 -1.62 -7.46 1.22
CA PHE A 126 -1.66 -8.01 2.58
C PHE A 126 -0.74 -9.21 2.70
N ILE A 127 0.34 -9.09 3.48
CA ILE A 127 1.37 -10.14 3.62
C ILE A 127 1.92 -10.52 2.24
N THR A 128 2.33 -9.50 1.48
CA THR A 128 2.93 -9.69 0.15
C THR A 128 4.26 -10.40 0.29
N ASN A 129 4.52 -11.41 -0.55
CA ASN A 129 5.82 -12.06 -0.63
C ASN A 129 6.89 -11.01 -1.01
N PRO A 130 8.03 -10.93 -0.30
CA PRO A 130 9.14 -10.04 -0.66
C PRO A 130 9.56 -10.11 -2.14
N GLU A 131 9.58 -11.31 -2.74
CA GLU A 131 9.92 -11.51 -4.16
C GLU A 131 8.92 -10.86 -5.12
N ASP A 132 7.65 -10.76 -4.73
CA ASP A 132 6.63 -10.08 -5.53
C ASP A 132 6.61 -8.57 -5.22
N HIS A 133 6.85 -8.20 -3.97
CA HIS A 133 6.84 -6.82 -3.47
C HIS A 133 7.96 -5.98 -4.09
N ILE A 134 9.16 -6.56 -4.26
CA ILE A 134 10.33 -5.89 -4.83
C ILE A 134 10.14 -5.46 -6.28
N PHE A 135 9.15 -5.97 -7.01
CA PHE A 135 8.85 -5.44 -8.35
C PHE A 135 8.26 -4.02 -8.33
N GLN A 136 7.71 -3.60 -7.19
CA GLN A 136 6.97 -2.35 -7.06
C GLN A 136 7.62 -1.37 -6.09
N HIS A 137 8.29 -1.84 -5.05
CA HIS A 137 8.78 -1.01 -3.94
C HIS A 137 10.24 -1.33 -3.62
N PHE A 138 11.07 -0.29 -3.53
CA PHE A 138 12.49 -0.41 -3.19
C PHE A 138 12.81 0.46 -1.97
N PRO A 139 13.18 -0.13 -0.82
CA PRO A 139 13.41 0.61 0.42
C PRO A 139 14.75 1.37 0.41
N ASP A 140 14.84 2.42 1.21
CA ASP A 140 16.11 3.14 1.44
C ASP A 140 17.14 2.30 2.19
N ASP A 141 16.67 1.51 3.16
CA ASP A 141 17.48 0.55 3.90
C ASP A 141 17.27 -0.84 3.32
N SER A 142 18.34 -1.44 2.82
CA SER A 142 18.31 -2.74 2.13
C SER A 142 17.78 -3.88 3.00
N ARG A 143 17.86 -3.77 4.34
CA ARG A 143 17.29 -4.78 5.26
C ARG A 143 15.78 -4.91 5.11
N TRP A 144 15.10 -3.83 4.72
CA TRP A 144 13.66 -3.82 4.48
C TRP A 144 13.26 -4.35 3.12
N GLN A 145 14.18 -4.93 2.33
CA GLN A 145 13.79 -5.71 1.16
C GLN A 145 13.19 -7.05 1.57
N LEU A 146 13.59 -7.58 2.74
CA LEU A 146 13.18 -8.90 3.26
C LEU A 146 13.46 -10.06 2.30
N LEU A 147 14.36 -9.84 1.33
CA LEU A 147 14.87 -10.86 0.41
C LEU A 147 16.06 -11.57 1.05
N GLU A 148 16.21 -12.85 0.72
CA GLU A 148 17.42 -13.62 1.06
C GLU A 148 18.66 -13.00 0.39
N CYS A 149 18.52 -12.60 -0.88
CA CYS A 149 19.54 -11.89 -1.64
C CYS A 149 19.00 -10.50 -2.04
N PRO A 150 19.30 -9.44 -1.27
CA PRO A 150 18.89 -8.08 -1.60
C PRO A 150 19.48 -7.63 -2.95
N ILE A 151 18.69 -6.89 -3.72
CA ILE A 151 19.09 -6.32 -5.01
C ILE A 151 19.50 -4.86 -4.88
N SER A 152 20.30 -4.38 -5.82
CA SER A 152 20.66 -2.97 -5.96
C SER A 152 19.53 -2.14 -6.56
N LEU A 153 19.63 -0.81 -6.43
CA LEU A 153 18.70 0.11 -7.08
C LEU A 153 18.72 -0.03 -8.62
N THR A 154 19.89 -0.31 -9.20
CA THR A 154 20.05 -0.52 -10.64
C THR A 154 19.30 -1.76 -11.11
N GLU A 155 19.41 -2.87 -10.37
CA GLU A 155 18.65 -4.09 -10.62
C GLU A 155 17.15 -3.86 -10.41
N PHE A 156 16.76 -3.15 -9.35
CA PHE A 156 15.36 -2.76 -9.15
C PHE A 156 14.83 -2.00 -10.36
N ILE A 157 15.55 -0.99 -10.87
CA ILE A 157 15.13 -0.20 -12.03
C ILE A 157 14.97 -1.07 -13.29
N SER A 158 15.82 -2.09 -13.47
CA SER A 158 15.76 -2.98 -14.63
C SER A 158 14.60 -3.98 -14.57
N LEU A 159 14.02 -4.25 -13.39
CA LEU A 159 12.84 -5.12 -13.26
C LEU A 159 11.64 -4.60 -14.09
N PRO A 160 10.82 -5.50 -14.67
CA PRO A 160 9.60 -5.12 -15.36
C PRO A 160 8.62 -4.43 -14.41
N ILE A 161 7.82 -3.50 -14.94
CA ILE A 161 6.73 -2.89 -14.20
C ILE A 161 5.56 -3.89 -14.17
N VAL A 162 5.25 -4.40 -12.99
CA VAL A 162 4.08 -5.26 -12.77
C VAL A 162 3.14 -4.66 -11.74
N LYS A 163 1.85 -4.86 -11.95
CA LYS A 163 0.77 -4.44 -11.04
C LYS A 163 0.23 -5.65 -10.29
N SER A 164 -0.44 -5.41 -9.17
CA SER A 164 -1.10 -6.46 -8.38
C SER A 164 -1.95 -7.42 -9.22
N SER A 165 -2.62 -6.94 -10.27
CA SER A 165 -3.38 -7.79 -11.21
C SER A 165 -2.56 -8.97 -11.75
N PHE A 166 -1.28 -8.78 -12.09
CA PHE A 166 -0.41 -9.86 -12.59
C PHE A 166 -0.33 -11.02 -11.59
N PHE A 167 0.00 -10.70 -10.33
CA PHE A 167 0.11 -11.66 -9.24
C PHE A 167 -1.26 -12.24 -8.83
N ASN A 168 -2.31 -11.42 -8.84
CA ASN A 168 -3.69 -11.85 -8.53
C ASN A 168 -4.22 -12.90 -9.52
N TYR A 169 -3.72 -12.92 -10.77
CA TYR A 169 -4.03 -13.98 -11.74
C TYR A 169 -3.10 -15.20 -11.63
N GLY A 170 -2.25 -15.27 -10.61
CA GLY A 170 -1.31 -16.37 -10.40
C GLY A 170 -0.13 -16.39 -11.39
N LEU A 171 0.07 -15.30 -12.14
CA LEU A 171 1.21 -15.19 -13.04
C LEU A 171 2.49 -14.98 -12.23
N LYS A 172 3.58 -15.60 -12.69
CA LYS A 172 4.91 -15.49 -12.08
C LYS A 172 5.95 -15.33 -13.17
N PHE A 173 7.04 -14.65 -12.84
CA PHE A 173 8.23 -14.66 -13.68
C PHE A 173 8.96 -16.00 -13.47
N ILE A 174 9.34 -16.64 -14.57
CA ILE A 174 10.25 -17.79 -14.52
C ILE A 174 11.65 -17.17 -14.49
N MET A 175 12.30 -17.23 -13.33
CA MET A 175 13.72 -16.93 -13.25
C MET A 175 14.48 -18.18 -13.70
N HIS A 176 15.33 -18.01 -14.72
CA HIS A 176 16.23 -19.04 -15.23
C HIS A 176 17.58 -18.96 -14.52
#